data_AF-A0A1Z5JLJ1-F1
#
_entry.id   AF-A0A1Z5JLJ1-F1
#
_cell.length_a   1.000
_cell.length_b   1.000
_cell.length_c   1.000
_cell.angle_alpha   90.00
_cell.angle_beta   90.00
_cell.angle_gamma   90.00
#
_symmetry.space_group_name_H-M   'P 1'
#
loop_
_entity.id
_entity.type
_entity.pdbx_description
1 polymer ?
#
loop_
_entity_poly.entity_id
_entity_poly.type
_entity_poly.pdbx_seq_one_letter_code
_entity_poly.pdbx_strand_id
1 'polypeptide(L)'
;MTAGKGCVHNEMFPLIRTKNDNPTRFFQIWLNLPSKNKMAEPEFKMFWNHEIPVYESADQNTKVALWAGNALLPEGRVNNAPPASSWAADEANDVAIWHITMQPGATWTLPAATNSKVNRQLFYLEGETQVMKVGGQSISKRTVHPLQANMEIELQLDETATGAGEFLLLQGKPIDESVAQYGPFVMNTAQEVQQASTDYSKTRFGGWPWPRDDIVFDREQSRFGQFGKDSKKEAPSNAACLAD
;
A
#
# COMPACT_ATOMS: atom_id res chain seq x y z
N MET A 1 -6.01 0.37 -6.41
CA MET A 1 -6.61 0.99 -7.60
C MET A 1 -5.55 1.14 -8.67
N THR A 2 -5.83 0.71 -9.90
CA THR A 2 -5.04 1.04 -11.09
C THR A 2 -5.81 2.09 -11.87
N ALA A 3 -5.28 3.31 -11.97
CA ALA A 3 -5.97 4.40 -12.65
C ALA A 3 -5.96 4.25 -14.19
N GLY A 4 -4.88 3.71 -14.76
CA GLY A 4 -4.76 3.48 -16.20
C GLY A 4 -5.02 4.74 -17.02
N LYS A 5 -5.84 4.61 -18.08
CA LYS A 5 -6.20 5.71 -18.99
C LYS A 5 -6.98 6.86 -18.33
N GLY A 6 -7.38 6.73 -17.07
CA GLY A 6 -7.97 7.81 -16.29
C GLY A 6 -9.09 7.35 -15.36
N CYS A 7 -9.10 7.87 -14.14
CA CYS A 7 -10.13 7.65 -13.15
C CYS A 7 -10.37 8.95 -12.38
N VAL A 8 -11.63 9.24 -12.06
CA VAL A 8 -12.00 10.31 -11.13
C VAL A 8 -12.62 9.64 -9.92
N HIS A 9 -12.10 9.95 -8.73
CA HIS A 9 -12.57 9.37 -7.48
C HIS A 9 -12.51 10.42 -6.36
N ASN A 10 -13.16 10.10 -5.24
CA ASN A 10 -13.08 10.85 -4.00
C ASN A 10 -12.73 9.87 -2.87
N GLU A 11 -11.88 10.31 -1.95
CA GLU A 11 -11.52 9.61 -0.72
C GLU A 11 -11.99 10.44 0.48
N MET A 12 -13.18 10.15 1.01
CA MET A 12 -13.70 10.73 2.25
C MET A 12 -13.46 9.77 3.43
N PHE A 13 -12.98 10.30 4.56
CA PHE A 13 -12.81 9.52 5.79
C PHE A 13 -14.06 9.56 6.66
N PRO A 14 -14.56 8.41 7.15
CA PRO A 14 -15.79 8.37 7.94
C PRO A 14 -15.58 8.99 9.33
N LEU A 15 -16.51 9.87 9.73
CA LEU A 15 -16.59 10.44 11.08
C LEU A 15 -17.68 9.73 11.89
N ILE A 16 -17.49 8.44 12.13
CA ILE A 16 -18.46 7.53 12.74
C ILE A 16 -18.68 7.78 14.24
N ARG A 17 -17.65 8.22 14.96
CA ARG A 17 -17.71 8.54 16.40
C ARG A 17 -18.16 9.99 16.59
N THR A 18 -19.28 10.18 17.28
CA THR A 18 -19.87 11.52 17.53
C THR A 18 -19.45 12.16 18.85
N LYS A 19 -18.98 11.34 19.81
CA LYS A 19 -18.59 11.79 21.15
C LYS A 19 -17.09 11.68 21.42
N ASN A 20 -16.37 10.94 20.57
CA ASN A 20 -14.96 10.65 20.70
C ASN A 20 -14.26 11.00 19.39
N ASP A 21 -12.93 11.14 19.46
CA ASP A 21 -12.11 11.39 18.27
C ASP A 21 -12.19 10.24 17.26
N ASN A 22 -12.06 10.61 15.98
CA ASN A 22 -11.89 9.69 14.85
C ASN A 22 -10.44 9.77 14.36
N PRO A 23 -9.46 9.25 15.12
CA PRO A 23 -8.07 9.31 14.69
C PRO A 23 -7.92 8.55 13.38
N THR A 24 -7.29 9.18 12.39
CA THR A 24 -7.06 8.59 11.08
C THR A 24 -5.57 8.52 10.83
N ARG A 25 -5.09 7.31 10.54
CA ARG A 25 -3.75 7.05 10.04
C ARG A 25 -3.88 6.18 8.80
N PHE A 26 -3.37 6.65 7.68
CA PHE A 26 -3.42 5.92 6.42
C PHE A 26 -2.15 6.20 5.60
N PHE A 27 -1.89 5.30 4.66
CA PHE A 27 -0.82 5.44 3.69
C PHE A 27 -1.43 5.50 2.31
N GLN A 28 -0.93 6.41 1.48
CA GLN A 28 -1.23 6.44 0.06
C GLN A 28 0.06 6.19 -0.71
N ILE A 29 0.10 5.05 -1.40
CA ILE A 29 1.27 4.59 -2.14
C ILE A 29 0.89 4.52 -3.61
N TRP A 30 1.61 5.26 -4.44
CA TRP A 30 1.43 5.22 -5.89
C TRP A 30 2.47 4.31 -6.51
N LEU A 31 1.99 3.25 -7.17
CA LEU A 31 2.82 2.42 -8.04
C LEU A 31 2.70 2.98 -9.46
N ASN A 32 3.82 3.39 -10.04
CA ASN A 32 3.84 3.78 -11.44
C ASN A 32 3.51 2.56 -12.33
N LEU A 33 3.03 2.84 -13.55
CA LEU A 33 2.75 1.83 -14.57
C LEU A 33 3.78 1.92 -15.69
N PRO A 34 4.21 0.79 -16.27
CA PRO A 34 5.02 0.79 -17.48
C PRO A 34 4.21 1.37 -18.64
N SER A 35 4.88 1.92 -19.64
CA SER A 35 4.28 2.62 -20.78
C SER A 35 3.16 1.81 -21.43
N LYS A 36 3.39 0.51 -21.64
CA LYS A 36 2.40 -0.43 -22.19
C LYS A 36 1.08 -0.52 -21.42
N ASN A 37 1.08 -0.20 -20.12
CA ASN A 37 -0.09 -0.30 -19.24
C ASN A 37 -0.66 1.06 -18.82
N LYS A 38 -0.02 2.19 -19.19
CA LYS A 38 -0.50 3.53 -18.80
C LYS A 38 -1.89 3.85 -19.34
N MET A 39 -2.29 3.22 -20.46
CA MET A 39 -3.61 3.39 -21.07
C MET A 39 -4.55 2.19 -20.82
N ALA A 40 -4.21 1.31 -19.86
CA ALA A 40 -5.09 0.20 -19.48
C ALA A 40 -6.45 0.72 -18.98
N GLU A 41 -7.47 -0.14 -19.05
CA GLU A 41 -8.73 0.15 -18.38
C GLU A 41 -8.49 0.33 -16.86
N PRO A 42 -9.15 1.30 -16.21
CA PRO A 42 -9.07 1.43 -14.76
C PRO A 42 -9.57 0.14 -14.10
N GLU A 43 -8.99 -0.20 -12.96
CA GLU A 43 -9.39 -1.38 -12.20
C GLU A 43 -9.26 -1.10 -10.69
N PHE A 44 -10.19 -1.62 -9.91
CA PHE A 44 -10.18 -1.51 -8.46
C PHE A 44 -10.37 -2.89 -7.84
N LYS A 45 -9.60 -3.15 -6.79
CA LYS A 45 -9.76 -4.31 -5.92
C LYS A 45 -9.71 -3.82 -4.48
N MET A 46 -10.66 -4.28 -3.68
CA MET A 46 -10.68 -4.08 -2.24
C MET A 46 -10.11 -5.32 -1.57
N PHE A 47 -9.23 -5.12 -0.59
CA PHE A 47 -8.75 -6.20 0.28
C PHE A 47 -9.10 -5.84 1.71
N TRP A 48 -9.97 -6.61 2.34
CA TRP A 48 -10.39 -6.36 3.71
C TRP A 48 -9.31 -6.84 4.68
N ASN A 49 -9.24 -6.24 5.87
CA ASN A 49 -8.17 -6.53 6.85
C ASN A 49 -8.04 -8.03 7.17
N HIS A 50 -9.14 -8.76 7.30
CA HIS A 50 -9.14 -10.20 7.59
C HIS A 50 -8.76 -11.08 6.40
N GLU A 51 -8.64 -10.50 5.21
CA GLU A 51 -8.19 -11.18 3.98
C GLU A 51 -6.70 -10.91 3.72
N ILE A 52 -6.10 -9.95 4.40
CA ILE A 52 -4.67 -9.67 4.30
C ILE A 52 -3.90 -10.81 4.97
N PRO A 53 -3.00 -11.51 4.25
CA PRO A 53 -2.13 -12.49 4.86
C PRO A 53 -1.21 -11.84 5.89
N VAL A 54 -1.06 -12.53 7.03
CA VAL A 54 -0.21 -12.09 8.12
C VAL A 54 0.81 -13.19 8.40
N TYR A 55 2.08 -12.79 8.45
CA TYR A 55 3.16 -13.58 9.03
C TYR A 55 3.35 -13.19 10.50
N GLU A 56 3.58 -14.16 11.36
CA GLU A 56 3.95 -13.98 12.76
C GLU A 56 5.21 -14.77 13.04
N SER A 57 6.17 -14.17 13.74
CA SER A 57 7.37 -14.88 14.20
C SER A 57 6.99 -15.96 15.23
N ALA A 58 7.86 -16.95 15.40
CA ALA A 58 7.59 -18.07 16.32
C ALA A 58 7.34 -17.63 17.77
N ASP A 59 8.00 -16.55 18.21
CA ASP A 59 7.84 -15.92 19.52
C ASP A 59 6.68 -14.90 19.58
N GLN A 60 5.99 -14.67 18.45
CA GLN A 60 4.88 -13.72 18.27
C GLN A 60 5.24 -12.25 18.55
N ASN A 61 6.53 -11.93 18.67
CA ASN A 61 6.98 -10.56 18.92
C ASN A 61 7.11 -9.72 17.65
N THR A 62 7.07 -10.35 16.47
CA THR A 62 7.04 -9.66 15.18
C THR A 62 5.84 -10.12 14.35
N LYS A 63 5.07 -9.15 13.89
CA LYS A 63 3.92 -9.35 13.01
C LYS A 63 4.14 -8.59 11.70
N VAL A 64 3.89 -9.23 10.58
CA VAL A 64 3.99 -8.63 9.25
C VAL A 64 2.68 -8.81 8.52
N ALA A 65 1.99 -7.72 8.21
CA ALA A 65 0.84 -7.72 7.31
C ALA A 65 1.34 -7.52 5.88
N LEU A 66 1.06 -8.48 5.00
CA LEU A 66 1.54 -8.48 3.62
C LEU A 66 0.46 -7.86 2.70
N TRP A 67 0.50 -6.55 2.48
CA TRP A 67 -0.42 -5.89 1.52
C TRP A 67 -0.07 -6.22 0.06
N ALA A 68 1.21 -6.52 -0.22
CA ALA A 68 1.67 -7.08 -1.48
C ALA A 68 2.91 -7.98 -1.27
N GLY A 69 3.16 -8.89 -2.21
CA GLY A 69 4.27 -9.83 -2.17
C GLY A 69 3.95 -11.13 -1.43
N ASN A 70 4.73 -12.18 -1.73
CA ASN A 70 4.50 -13.55 -1.27
C ASN A 70 5.62 -14.12 -0.38
N ALA A 71 6.74 -13.41 -0.21
CA ALA A 71 8.00 -13.99 0.28
C ALA A 71 7.95 -14.59 1.70
N LEU A 72 7.02 -14.15 2.58
CA LEU A 72 6.85 -14.71 3.92
C LEU A 72 5.69 -15.71 4.02
N LEU A 73 5.00 -15.98 2.91
CA LEU A 73 3.89 -16.92 2.92
C LEU A 73 4.43 -18.36 2.91
N PRO A 74 3.73 -19.29 3.59
CA PRO A 74 4.02 -20.72 3.47
C PRO A 74 4.00 -21.17 2.01
N GLU A 75 4.82 -22.18 1.69
CA GLU A 75 4.87 -22.75 0.35
C GLU A 75 3.47 -23.11 -0.19
N GLY A 76 3.20 -22.73 -1.44
CA GLY A 76 1.91 -22.94 -2.09
C GLY A 76 0.81 -21.94 -1.71
N ARG A 77 1.04 -21.02 -0.75
CA ARG A 77 0.13 -19.89 -0.52
C ARG A 77 0.51 -18.68 -1.37
N VAL A 78 -0.51 -18.00 -1.87
CA VAL A 78 -0.38 -16.74 -2.62
C VAL A 78 -1.20 -15.66 -1.94
N ASN A 79 -0.72 -14.42 -2.04
CA ASN A 79 -1.42 -13.24 -1.57
C ASN A 79 -2.62 -12.91 -2.49
N ASN A 80 -3.44 -11.95 -2.07
CA ASN A 80 -4.52 -11.41 -2.89
C ASN A 80 -3.96 -10.86 -4.20
N ALA A 81 -4.53 -11.29 -5.32
CA ALA A 81 -4.07 -10.87 -6.64
C ALA A 81 -4.35 -9.38 -6.87
N PRO A 82 -3.33 -8.54 -7.15
CA PRO A 82 -3.53 -7.12 -7.44
C PRO A 82 -4.30 -6.93 -8.77
N PRO A 83 -4.70 -5.69 -9.11
CA PRO A 83 -5.23 -5.39 -10.43
C PRO A 83 -4.30 -5.90 -11.55
N ALA A 84 -4.85 -6.43 -12.64
CA ALA A 84 -4.10 -7.13 -13.67
C ALA A 84 -3.01 -6.28 -14.34
N SER A 85 -3.25 -4.97 -14.47
CA SER A 85 -2.29 -4.03 -15.06
C SER A 85 -1.31 -3.42 -14.05
N SER A 86 -1.46 -3.70 -12.75
CA SER A 86 -0.58 -3.19 -11.70
C SER A 86 0.86 -3.68 -11.88
N TRP A 87 1.85 -2.87 -11.50
CA TRP A 87 3.24 -3.30 -11.46
C TRP A 87 3.46 -4.51 -10.53
N ALA A 88 2.63 -4.64 -9.50
CA ALA A 88 2.65 -5.76 -8.55
C ALA A 88 2.07 -7.07 -9.13
N ALA A 89 1.45 -7.06 -10.31
CA ALA A 89 0.83 -8.24 -10.89
C ALA A 89 1.84 -9.24 -11.49
N ASP A 90 3.04 -8.77 -11.84
CA ASP A 90 4.14 -9.61 -12.31
C ASP A 90 5.08 -9.91 -11.13
N GLU A 91 5.15 -11.17 -10.73
CA GLU A 91 5.97 -11.64 -9.61
C GLU A 91 7.47 -11.35 -9.84
N ALA A 92 7.92 -11.29 -11.10
CA ALA A 92 9.31 -10.95 -11.41
C ALA A 92 9.67 -9.49 -11.04
N ASN A 93 8.68 -8.63 -10.80
CA ASN A 93 8.90 -7.29 -10.29
C ASN A 93 9.10 -7.25 -8.78
N ASP A 94 8.83 -8.37 -8.08
CA ASP A 94 9.12 -8.59 -6.66
C ASP A 94 8.65 -7.41 -5.78
N VAL A 95 7.43 -6.97 -6.04
CA VAL A 95 6.79 -5.89 -5.29
C VAL A 95 6.39 -6.41 -3.91
N ALA A 96 6.90 -5.76 -2.87
CA ALA A 96 6.50 -6.01 -1.49
C ALA A 96 6.07 -4.69 -0.84
N ILE A 97 4.89 -4.71 -0.24
CA ILE A 97 4.36 -3.61 0.57
C ILE A 97 3.93 -4.24 1.89
N TRP A 98 4.77 -4.10 2.90
CA TRP A 98 4.55 -4.77 4.20
C TRP A 98 4.44 -3.75 5.31
N HIS A 99 3.46 -3.95 6.19
CA HIS A 99 3.41 -3.27 7.47
C HIS A 99 3.95 -4.23 8.53
N ILE A 100 5.05 -3.83 9.17
CA ILE A 100 5.77 -4.64 10.15
C ILE A 100 5.56 -4.01 11.53
N THR A 101 5.17 -4.80 12.51
CA THR A 101 5.06 -4.40 13.92
C THR A 101 5.97 -5.28 14.76
N MET A 102 6.83 -4.67 15.56
CA MET A 102 7.80 -5.35 16.44
C MET A 102 7.57 -4.92 17.88
N GLN A 103 7.44 -5.87 18.80
CA GLN A 103 7.35 -5.61 20.23
C GLN A 103 8.73 -5.30 20.84
N PRO A 104 8.82 -4.59 21.98
CA PRO A 104 10.08 -4.41 22.70
C PRO A 104 10.81 -5.74 22.92
N GLY A 105 12.12 -5.76 22.65
CA GLY A 105 12.96 -6.96 22.72
C GLY A 105 12.89 -7.87 21.48
N ALA A 106 12.07 -7.55 20.48
CA ALA A 106 11.98 -8.33 19.25
C ALA A 106 13.28 -8.27 18.44
N THR A 107 13.75 -9.44 18.01
CA THR A 107 14.77 -9.58 16.97
C THR A 107 14.16 -10.38 15.82
N TRP A 108 14.20 -9.85 14.61
CA TRP A 108 13.65 -10.52 13.44
C TRP A 108 14.50 -10.27 12.20
N THR A 109 14.73 -11.32 11.43
CA THR A 109 15.46 -11.25 10.17
C THR A 109 14.51 -10.97 9.02
N LEU A 110 14.64 -9.79 8.43
CA LEU A 110 14.01 -9.46 7.17
C LEU A 110 14.72 -10.24 6.05
N PRO A 111 14.04 -11.15 5.31
CA PRO A 111 14.70 -11.96 4.29
C PRO A 111 15.22 -11.10 3.13
N ALA A 112 16.17 -11.63 2.37
CA ALA A 112 16.57 -11.05 1.09
C ALA A 112 15.38 -10.98 0.13
N ALA A 113 15.41 -10.00 -0.77
CA ALA A 113 14.47 -9.93 -1.89
C ALA A 113 14.69 -11.13 -2.83
N THR A 114 13.61 -11.61 -3.46
CA THR A 114 13.71 -12.72 -4.42
C THR A 114 14.34 -12.28 -5.73
N ASN A 115 14.25 -10.99 -6.05
CA ASN A 115 14.93 -10.36 -7.17
C ASN A 115 15.98 -9.35 -6.67
N SER A 116 17.26 -9.59 -6.99
CA SER A 116 18.36 -8.74 -6.55
C SER A 116 18.40 -7.34 -7.18
N LYS A 117 17.55 -7.07 -8.18
CA LYS A 117 17.48 -5.77 -8.90
C LYS A 117 16.41 -4.83 -8.35
N VAL A 118 15.74 -5.19 -7.26
CA VAL A 118 14.73 -4.30 -6.66
C VAL A 118 15.36 -3.15 -5.89
N ASN A 119 14.66 -2.03 -5.85
CA ASN A 119 14.87 -1.04 -4.81
C ASN A 119 14.09 -1.47 -3.57
N ARG A 120 14.67 -1.26 -2.39
CA ARG A 120 14.07 -1.63 -1.11
C ARG A 120 14.27 -0.51 -0.09
N GLN A 121 13.18 -0.05 0.51
CA GLN A 121 13.16 1.03 1.48
C GLN A 121 12.36 0.61 2.70
N LEU A 122 12.92 0.80 3.89
CA LEU A 122 12.24 0.59 5.16
C LEU A 122 11.98 1.95 5.80
N PHE A 123 10.71 2.31 5.94
CA PHE A 123 10.29 3.52 6.63
C PHE A 123 9.95 3.17 8.08
N TYR A 124 10.70 3.70 9.04
CA TYR A 124 10.38 3.55 10.45
C TYR A 124 9.28 4.55 10.83
N LEU A 125 8.06 4.09 11.00
CA LEU A 125 6.85 4.90 11.13
C LEU A 125 6.68 5.45 12.55
N GLU A 126 6.59 4.54 13.52
CA GLU A 126 6.28 4.82 14.92
C GLU A 126 7.15 3.99 15.85
N GLY A 127 7.33 4.50 17.07
CA GLY A 127 8.22 3.93 18.07
C GLY A 127 9.14 5.00 18.65
N GLU A 128 10.37 4.62 18.94
CA GLU A 128 11.35 5.46 19.63
C GLU A 128 12.67 5.50 18.87
N THR A 129 13.33 6.65 18.90
CA THR A 129 14.64 6.82 18.25
C THR A 129 15.73 6.18 19.13
N GLN A 130 16.81 5.69 18.52
CA GLN A 130 17.98 5.05 19.18
C GLN A 130 17.78 3.62 19.70
N VAL A 131 16.54 3.20 19.98
CA VAL A 131 16.24 1.82 20.44
C VAL A 131 16.04 0.83 19.29
N MET A 132 16.02 1.31 18.05
CA MET A 132 15.86 0.46 16.87
C MET A 132 17.17 0.34 16.10
N LYS A 133 17.58 -0.88 15.79
CA LYS A 133 18.74 -1.19 14.94
C LYS A 133 18.34 -1.97 13.70
N VAL A 134 18.92 -1.57 12.57
CA VAL A 134 18.76 -2.24 11.27
C VAL A 134 20.15 -2.63 10.76
N GLY A 135 20.42 -3.92 10.62
CA GLY A 135 21.76 -4.42 10.26
C GLY A 135 22.84 -3.94 11.24
N GLY A 136 22.50 -3.87 12.54
CA GLY A 136 23.39 -3.37 13.59
C GLY A 136 23.53 -1.85 13.70
N GLN A 137 22.92 -1.07 12.80
CA GLN A 137 22.99 0.40 12.84
C GLN A 137 21.75 0.98 13.53
N SER A 138 21.95 1.84 14.53
CA SER A 138 20.85 2.57 15.16
C SER A 138 20.19 3.54 14.18
N ILE A 139 18.86 3.53 14.15
CA ILE A 139 18.06 4.40 13.29
C ILE A 139 17.12 5.31 14.08
N SER A 140 16.64 6.35 13.41
CA SER A 140 15.66 7.28 13.99
C SER A 140 14.27 6.99 13.47
N LYS A 141 13.25 7.16 14.32
CA LYS A 141 11.87 7.09 13.83
C LYS A 141 11.59 8.21 12.85
N ARG A 142 10.60 7.99 11.99
CA ARG A 142 10.17 8.89 10.91
C ARG A 142 11.27 9.14 9.89
N THR A 143 12.12 8.15 9.64
CA THR A 143 13.14 8.19 8.59
C THR A 143 13.07 6.95 7.69
N VAL A 144 13.48 7.14 6.44
CA VAL A 144 13.48 6.09 5.41
C VAL A 144 14.91 5.59 5.22
N HIS A 145 15.08 4.27 5.24
CA HIS A 145 16.36 3.60 5.11
C HIS A 145 16.39 2.74 3.85
N PRO A 146 17.25 3.07 2.87
CA PRO A 146 17.53 2.17 1.76
C PRO A 146 18.18 0.89 2.27
N LEU A 147 17.70 -0.25 1.79
CA LEU A 147 18.19 -1.57 2.15
C LEU A 147 18.83 -2.25 0.94
N GLN A 148 19.84 -3.08 1.19
CA GLN A 148 20.39 -3.93 0.15
C GLN A 148 19.42 -5.07 -0.17
N ALA A 149 19.13 -5.28 -1.45
CA ALA A 149 18.12 -6.24 -1.89
C ALA A 149 18.56 -7.70 -1.69
N ASN A 150 19.84 -8.00 -1.91
CA ASN A 150 20.39 -9.36 -1.98
C ASN A 150 20.90 -9.89 -0.63
N MET A 151 20.49 -9.30 0.49
CA MET A 151 20.91 -9.75 1.82
C MET A 151 19.74 -9.81 2.78
N GLU A 152 19.85 -10.73 3.72
CA GLU A 152 19.04 -10.72 4.94
C GLU A 152 19.50 -9.58 5.85
N ILE A 153 18.55 -8.96 6.53
CA ILE A 153 18.80 -7.79 7.36
C ILE A 153 18.13 -8.00 8.71
N GLU A 154 18.92 -8.05 9.77
CA GLU A 154 18.41 -8.13 11.12
C GLU A 154 17.78 -6.80 11.53
N LEU A 155 16.54 -6.89 12.02
CA LEU A 155 15.82 -5.82 12.69
C LEU A 155 15.82 -6.15 14.18
N GLN A 156 16.25 -5.22 15.02
CA GLN A 156 16.26 -5.39 16.46
C GLN A 156 15.65 -4.16 17.14
N LEU A 157 14.59 -4.38 17.90
CA LEU A 157 14.02 -3.39 18.80
C LEU A 157 14.45 -3.71 20.23
N ASP A 158 15.12 -2.75 20.88
CA ASP A 158 15.64 -2.92 22.24
C ASP A 158 14.52 -3.22 23.25
N GLU A 159 14.82 -4.02 24.27
CA GLU A 159 13.88 -4.36 25.34
C GLU A 159 13.50 -3.17 26.23
N THR A 160 14.31 -2.11 26.21
CA THR A 160 14.03 -0.84 26.92
C THR A 160 13.01 0.04 26.19
N ALA A 161 12.61 -0.31 24.96
CA ALA A 161 11.56 0.41 24.24
C ALA A 161 10.24 0.38 25.03
N THR A 162 9.59 1.52 25.16
CA THR A 162 8.33 1.68 25.89
C THR A 162 7.09 1.32 25.05
N GLY A 163 7.27 1.10 23.74
CA GLY A 163 6.21 0.71 22.82
C GLY A 163 6.72 -0.02 21.58
N ALA A 164 5.79 -0.52 20.79
CA ALA A 164 6.09 -1.24 19.56
C ALA A 164 6.74 -0.34 18.50
N GLY A 165 7.65 -0.92 17.72
CA GLY A 165 8.17 -0.32 16.49
C GLY A 165 7.28 -0.69 15.32
N GLU A 166 6.83 0.30 14.55
CA GLU A 166 6.08 0.08 13.31
C GLU A 166 6.88 0.50 12.09
N PHE A 167 6.88 -0.31 11.03
CA PHE A 167 7.61 -0.05 9.80
C PHE A 167 6.74 -0.27 8.58
N LEU A 168 7.04 0.48 7.51
CA LEU A 168 6.54 0.21 6.16
C LEU A 168 7.73 -0.20 5.29
N LEU A 169 7.70 -1.43 4.78
CA LEU A 169 8.63 -1.88 3.75
C LEU A 169 8.01 -1.58 2.38
N LEU A 170 8.76 -0.87 1.54
CA LEU A 170 8.45 -0.67 0.13
C LEU A 170 9.55 -1.30 -0.70
N GLN A 171 9.16 -2.23 -1.57
CA GLN A 171 10.07 -2.95 -2.46
C GLN A 171 9.49 -3.05 -3.86
N GLY A 172 10.35 -2.98 -4.86
CA GLY A 172 9.97 -3.33 -6.22
C GLY A 172 11.09 -3.08 -7.22
N LYS A 173 11.04 -3.84 -8.32
CA LYS A 173 11.94 -3.67 -9.46
C LYS A 173 11.68 -2.30 -10.10
N PRO A 174 12.73 -1.52 -10.41
CA PRO A 174 12.58 -0.32 -11.23
C PRO A 174 11.93 -0.65 -12.57
N ILE A 175 11.00 0.20 -13.02
CA ILE A 175 10.35 0.06 -14.33
C ILE A 175 11.36 0.35 -15.46
N ASP A 176 12.36 1.19 -15.19
CA ASP A 176 13.42 1.58 -16.14
C ASP A 176 12.87 2.29 -17.40
N GLU A 177 11.93 3.20 -17.18
CA GLU A 177 11.35 4.06 -18.22
C GLU A 177 11.36 5.52 -17.76
N SER A 178 11.25 6.46 -18.71
CA SER A 178 11.11 7.88 -18.40
C SER A 178 9.83 8.15 -17.61
N VAL A 179 9.90 9.14 -16.72
CA VAL A 179 8.77 9.61 -15.91
C VAL A 179 8.58 11.10 -16.16
N ALA A 180 7.38 11.46 -16.60
CA ALA A 180 6.92 12.83 -16.69
C ALA A 180 5.67 12.98 -15.81
N GLN A 181 5.69 13.95 -14.90
CA GLN A 181 4.60 14.16 -13.94
C GLN A 181 4.13 15.61 -13.94
N TYR A 182 2.81 15.81 -13.92
CA TYR A 182 2.18 17.09 -13.61
C TYR A 182 0.89 16.87 -12.83
N GLY A 183 0.87 17.30 -11.57
CA GLY A 183 -0.26 17.06 -10.67
C GLY A 183 -0.58 15.57 -10.56
N PRO A 184 -1.83 15.14 -10.85
CA PRO A 184 -2.26 13.75 -10.75
C PRO A 184 -1.87 12.88 -11.94
N PHE A 185 -1.24 13.43 -12.99
CA PHE A 185 -0.91 12.69 -14.21
C PHE A 185 0.57 12.28 -14.20
N VAL A 186 0.82 10.98 -14.37
CA VAL A 186 2.17 10.39 -14.43
C VAL A 186 2.30 9.58 -15.73
N MET A 187 2.95 10.17 -16.73
CA MET A 187 3.18 9.58 -18.05
C MET A 187 4.68 9.36 -18.31
N ASN A 188 5.06 8.96 -19.53
CA ASN A 188 6.47 8.80 -19.90
C ASN A 188 7.05 10.08 -20.54
N THR A 189 6.22 10.92 -21.18
CA THR A 189 6.64 12.16 -21.84
C THR A 189 5.80 13.37 -21.43
N ALA A 190 6.37 14.58 -21.57
CA ALA A 190 5.65 15.83 -21.30
C ALA A 190 4.42 16.01 -22.22
N GLN A 191 4.50 15.55 -23.47
CA GLN A 191 3.39 15.60 -24.42
C GLN A 191 2.21 14.71 -23.96
N GLU A 192 2.50 13.50 -23.47
CA GLU A 192 1.46 12.61 -22.92
C GLU A 192 0.79 13.23 -21.69
N VAL A 193 1.55 13.89 -20.82
CA VAL A 193 0.99 14.62 -19.67
C VAL A 193 0.07 15.75 -20.12
N GLN A 194 0.48 16.55 -21.12
CA GLN A 194 -0.35 17.61 -21.69
C GLN A 194 -1.63 17.05 -22.31
N GLN A 195 -1.53 15.90 -22.99
CA GLN A 195 -2.68 15.20 -23.55
C GLN A 195 -3.64 14.74 -22.46
N ALA A 196 -3.15 14.09 -21.40
CA ALA A 196 -3.97 13.64 -20.27
C ALA A 196 -4.72 14.81 -19.59
N SER A 197 -4.06 15.96 -19.42
CA SER A 197 -4.69 17.17 -18.89
C SER A 197 -5.80 17.70 -19.82
N THR A 198 -5.56 17.66 -21.13
CA THR A 198 -6.56 18.03 -22.15
C THR A 198 -7.75 17.08 -22.13
N ASP A 199 -7.50 15.77 -22.02
CA ASP A 199 -8.53 14.74 -21.99
C ASP A 199 -9.39 14.83 -20.72
N TYR A 200 -8.76 15.07 -19.57
CA TYR A 200 -9.46 15.34 -18.31
C TYR A 200 -10.35 16.58 -18.42
N SER A 201 -9.83 17.69 -18.98
CA SER A 201 -10.60 18.93 -19.14
C SER A 201 -11.82 18.76 -20.05
N LYS A 202 -11.73 17.88 -21.07
CA LYS A 202 -12.81 17.62 -22.02
C LYS A 202 -13.85 16.63 -21.52
N THR A 203 -13.40 15.55 -20.89
CA THR A 203 -14.24 14.37 -20.64
C THR A 203 -14.33 13.97 -19.18
N ARG A 204 -13.47 14.54 -18.33
CA ARG A 204 -13.23 14.09 -16.94
C ARG A 204 -13.09 12.57 -16.86
N PHE A 205 -12.43 11.96 -17.86
CA PHE A 205 -12.23 10.52 -17.98
C PHE A 205 -13.50 9.66 -17.79
N GLY A 206 -14.62 10.08 -18.40
CA GLY A 206 -15.90 9.38 -18.29
C GLY A 206 -16.90 10.05 -17.34
N GLY A 207 -16.52 11.19 -16.75
CA GLY A 207 -17.41 12.05 -15.98
C GLY A 207 -17.47 11.70 -14.50
N TRP A 208 -18.13 12.58 -13.74
CA TRP A 208 -18.44 12.37 -12.34
C TRP A 208 -19.88 11.87 -12.24
N PRO A 209 -20.13 10.60 -11.85
CA PRO A 209 -21.47 10.02 -11.91
C PRO A 209 -22.40 10.49 -10.78
N TRP A 210 -21.89 11.34 -9.88
CA TRP A 210 -22.53 11.73 -8.65
C TRP A 210 -22.98 13.21 -8.66
N PRO A 211 -24.02 13.58 -7.91
CA PRO A 211 -24.61 14.93 -7.98
C PRO A 211 -23.78 16.02 -7.31
N ARG A 212 -22.78 15.64 -6.51
CA ARG A 212 -21.91 16.55 -5.75
C ARG A 212 -20.50 15.97 -5.69
N ASP A 213 -19.48 16.82 -5.57
CA ASP A 213 -18.07 16.40 -5.57
C ASP A 213 -17.64 15.77 -4.22
N ASP A 214 -18.35 16.08 -3.14
CA ASP A 214 -18.13 15.63 -1.77
C ASP A 214 -19.15 14.57 -1.37
N ILE A 215 -19.11 13.42 -2.07
CA ILE A 215 -20.00 12.32 -1.73
C ILE A 215 -19.65 11.76 -0.35
N VAL A 216 -20.64 11.85 0.53
CA VAL A 216 -20.63 11.23 1.85
C VAL A 216 -21.78 10.24 1.87
N PHE A 217 -21.47 9.02 2.30
CA PHE A 217 -22.47 7.96 2.45
C PHE A 217 -23.24 8.13 3.75
N ASP A 218 -24.43 7.53 3.83
CA ASP A 218 -25.22 7.53 5.06
C ASP A 218 -24.40 6.93 6.21
N ARG A 219 -24.58 7.45 7.42
CA ARG A 219 -23.87 6.96 8.60
C ARG A 219 -24.19 5.49 8.89
N GLU A 220 -25.43 5.07 8.63
CA GLU A 220 -25.88 3.70 8.84
C GLU A 220 -25.47 2.77 7.68
N GLN A 221 -24.83 3.31 6.64
CA GLN A 221 -24.34 2.51 5.52
C GLN A 221 -23.09 1.73 5.95
N SER A 222 -23.20 0.40 5.94
CA SER A 222 -22.07 -0.49 6.19
C SER A 222 -20.93 -0.27 5.19
N ARG A 223 -19.71 -0.63 5.59
CA ARG A 223 -18.52 -0.64 4.72
C ARG A 223 -18.78 -1.43 3.43
N PHE A 224 -18.33 -0.90 2.31
CA PHE A 224 -18.43 -1.56 1.01
C PHE A 224 -17.32 -1.12 0.05
N GLY A 225 -16.97 -1.99 -0.89
CA GLY A 225 -16.21 -1.69 -2.10
C GLY A 225 -17.12 -1.73 -3.32
N GLN A 226 -16.90 -0.83 -4.28
CA GLN A 226 -17.67 -0.79 -5.53
C GLN A 226 -16.80 -0.18 -6.64
N PHE A 227 -16.76 -0.82 -7.82
CA PHE A 227 -15.99 -0.33 -8.97
C PHE A 227 -16.90 0.00 -10.16
N GLY A 228 -17.16 1.27 -10.38
CA GLY A 228 -18.13 1.72 -11.37
C GLY A 228 -19.57 1.66 -10.84
N LYS A 229 -20.41 2.56 -11.35
CA LYS A 229 -21.73 2.88 -10.81
C LYS A 229 -22.67 1.67 -10.70
N ASP A 230 -22.62 0.79 -11.68
CA ASP A 230 -23.56 -0.34 -11.82
C ASP A 230 -22.97 -1.67 -11.33
N SER A 231 -21.75 -1.66 -10.79
CA SER A 231 -21.13 -2.86 -10.22
C SER A 231 -21.78 -3.26 -8.90
N LYS A 232 -21.72 -4.56 -8.59
CA LYS A 232 -22.18 -5.10 -7.32
C LYS A 232 -21.32 -4.51 -6.19
N LYS A 233 -21.97 -4.08 -5.12
CA LYS A 233 -21.28 -3.73 -3.87
C LYS A 233 -20.74 -4.99 -3.21
N GLU A 234 -19.48 -4.94 -2.82
CA GLU A 234 -18.81 -5.97 -2.04
C GLU A 234 -18.72 -5.50 -0.60
N ALA A 235 -19.23 -6.28 0.34
CA ALA A 235 -19.12 -6.01 1.78
C ALA A 235 -18.00 -6.87 2.38
N PRO A 236 -17.39 -6.47 3.51
CA PRO A 236 -16.48 -7.34 4.23
C PRO A 236 -17.19 -8.64 4.60
N SER A 237 -16.56 -9.78 4.33
CA SER A 237 -17.15 -11.10 4.50
C SER A 237 -17.33 -11.55 5.96
N ASN A 238 -16.84 -10.79 6.94
CA ASN A 238 -16.93 -11.10 8.37
C ASN A 238 -17.82 -10.09 9.12
N ALA A 239 -18.78 -10.60 9.91
CA ALA A 239 -19.70 -9.81 10.72
C ALA A 239 -19.01 -8.98 11.81
N ALA A 240 -17.83 -9.40 12.29
CA ALA A 240 -17.02 -8.61 13.23
C ALA A 240 -16.45 -7.32 12.62
N CYS A 241 -16.47 -7.20 11.28
CA CYS A 241 -16.14 -5.97 10.55
C CYS A 241 -17.40 -5.16 10.18
N LEU A 242 -18.59 -5.53 10.66
CA LEU A 242 -19.82 -4.73 10.51
C LEU A 242 -20.10 -3.86 11.73
N ALA A 243 -19.46 -4.14 12.87
CA ALA A 243 -19.54 -3.34 14.08
C ALA A 243 -18.22 -2.58 14.32
N ASP A 244 -18.37 -1.37 14.85
CA ASP A 244 -17.41 -0.30 15.12
C ASP A 244 -16.93 0.53 13.91
#